data_AF-A0A2D5EVR0-F1
#
_entry.id   AF-A0A2D5EVR0-F1
#
_cell.length_a   1.000
_cell.length_b   1.000
_cell.length_c   1.000
_cell.angle_alpha   90.00
_cell.angle_beta   90.00
_cell.angle_gamma   90.00
#
_symmetry.space_group_name_H-M   'P 1'
#
loop_
_entity.id
_entity.type
_entity.pdbx_description
1 polymer ?
#
loop_
_entity_poly.entity_id
_entity_poly.type
_entity_poly.pdbx_seq_one_letter_code
_entity_poly.pdbx_strand_id
1 'polypeptide(L)'
;MASFVLAASLGGCDFFDKGDPPPSVTGRGVGEDCSSASDCRTGLVCDMDRMSCQPAGTAPEGGVCQLTGDCGPDLYCAADRTCSPAGDADEGARCGSTADCLPGLSCVLRGFYAECRPAGTGDIGELCENGADCLAGLSCIPDPINDRSQCLSPPAAEPGTQLPPAIPSWSGVECPEDVDETVSYFEVPRFDETDGDFYRLPFPNDVRRTASGLDLRGHPTPDTAVDVDIIDRYLRASEEDLAGFSTNPVVYFRFSEPYDWDTVGGAIRFVDVDPDSPDFGRGVGFAWLTTFGPITNYICEDWLGVRTGHGAPLRPDTTYAVVLTRDLQPSADVGGTYARDADLDAMLGASAPGDATLAAAWEKYAPLRDYLAGAEELSADQVLNATVFTTQPATPMARLREAVHAAELPAASELTACGAGVTSPCDDGTPQRSCEGADGQPYTEIHGRLSLPIFQGGRPPYATPEDGGAFEWVDGQPRVQRTEEVCFALTVPEGSAPAEGWPLLVA
;
A
#
# COMPACT_ATOMS: atom_id res chain seq x y z
N MET A 1 -75.69 16.80 -1.45
CA MET A 1 -75.98 15.37 -1.23
C MET A 1 -74.70 14.63 -1.56
N ALA A 2 -74.05 13.84 -0.71
CA ALA A 2 -74.46 13.15 0.50
C ALA A 2 -73.29 13.03 1.50
N SER A 3 -73.62 12.91 2.78
CA SER A 3 -72.74 12.62 3.92
C SER A 3 -72.14 11.21 3.87
N PHE A 4 -70.95 11.03 4.44
CA PHE A 4 -70.47 9.78 5.06
C PHE A 4 -69.46 10.16 6.16
N VAL A 5 -69.87 10.24 7.43
CA VAL A 5 -69.85 9.20 8.48
C VAL A 5 -68.44 8.78 8.90
N LEU A 6 -68.08 9.21 10.11
CA LEU A 6 -66.98 8.69 10.93
C LEU A 6 -67.22 7.20 11.22
N ALA A 7 -66.21 6.35 10.99
CA ALA A 7 -66.11 5.04 11.62
C ALA A 7 -64.73 4.91 12.25
N ALA A 8 -64.67 5.06 13.57
CA ALA A 8 -63.54 4.62 14.38
C ALA A 8 -63.63 3.09 14.52
N SER A 9 -62.61 2.37 14.09
CA SER A 9 -62.35 1.00 14.52
C SER A 9 -60.93 0.90 15.05
N LEU A 10 -60.84 0.64 16.35
CA LEU A 10 -59.65 0.22 17.06
C LEU A 10 -59.07 -1.04 16.40
N GLY A 11 -57.77 -1.04 16.11
CA GLY A 11 -57.07 -2.22 15.64
C GLY A 11 -55.59 -1.96 15.35
N GLY A 12 -54.75 -2.30 16.32
CA GLY A 12 -53.40 -2.83 16.09
C GLY A 12 -52.29 -1.84 15.73
N CYS A 13 -51.34 -1.71 16.63
CA CYS A 13 -50.01 -1.15 16.39
C CYS A 13 -49.29 -2.01 15.34
N ASP A 14 -48.92 -1.44 14.19
CA ASP A 14 -47.96 -2.05 13.23
C ASP A 14 -47.35 -0.94 12.34
N PHE A 15 -46.94 0.18 12.96
CA PHE A 15 -46.39 1.34 12.25
C PHE A 15 -44.89 1.59 12.52
N PHE A 16 -44.18 0.61 13.08
CA PHE A 16 -42.73 0.62 13.27
C PHE A 16 -42.12 -0.61 12.59
N ASP A 17 -42.27 -0.68 11.26
CA ASP A 17 -41.76 -1.77 10.44
C ASP A 17 -40.44 -1.31 9.80
N LYS A 18 -39.33 -1.87 10.30
CA LYS A 18 -37.99 -1.96 9.68
C LYS A 18 -37.40 -0.67 9.08
N GLY A 19 -36.56 0.00 9.87
CA GLY A 19 -35.43 0.78 9.33
C GLY A 19 -35.53 2.31 9.30
N ASP A 20 -36.40 2.95 10.08
CA ASP A 20 -36.37 4.42 10.23
C ASP A 20 -35.14 4.90 11.04
N PRO A 21 -34.65 6.14 10.81
CA PRO A 21 -33.37 6.66 11.29
C PRO A 21 -33.15 6.48 12.79
N PRO A 22 -31.88 6.43 13.27
CA PRO A 22 -31.60 6.14 14.67
C PRO A 22 -32.44 7.04 15.57
N PRO A 23 -33.10 6.50 16.62
CA PRO A 23 -33.79 7.33 17.58
C PRO A 23 -32.80 8.38 18.08
N SER A 24 -33.26 9.62 18.25
CA SER A 24 -32.42 10.71 18.74
C SER A 24 -31.54 10.22 19.88
N VAL A 25 -30.22 10.48 19.80
CA VAL A 25 -29.24 10.17 20.85
C VAL A 25 -29.50 11.09 22.04
N THR A 26 -30.65 10.90 22.68
CA THR A 26 -31.12 11.68 23.82
C THR A 26 -31.11 10.75 25.02
N GLY A 27 -30.26 11.05 25.99
CA GLY A 27 -29.97 10.21 27.14
C GLY A 27 -28.49 9.84 27.21
N ARG A 28 -28.08 9.30 28.35
CA ARG A 28 -26.70 8.92 28.66
C ARG A 28 -26.28 7.62 27.95
N GLY A 29 -25.01 7.55 27.54
CA GLY A 29 -24.40 6.44 26.81
C GLY A 29 -23.99 5.26 27.70
N VAL A 30 -23.52 4.17 27.11
CA VAL A 30 -23.01 3.00 27.83
C VAL A 30 -21.84 3.40 28.73
N GLY A 31 -21.87 3.00 30.01
CA GLY A 31 -20.82 3.32 30.99
C GLY A 31 -20.98 4.68 31.68
N GLU A 32 -21.87 5.55 31.22
CA GLU A 32 -22.15 6.83 31.88
C GLU A 32 -23.03 6.64 33.13
N ASP A 33 -22.79 7.45 34.16
CA ASP A 33 -23.51 7.37 35.45
C ASP A 33 -25.02 7.51 35.25
N CYS A 34 -25.82 6.78 36.02
CA CYS A 34 -27.28 6.91 36.00
C CYS A 34 -27.88 6.75 37.40
N SER A 35 -29.05 7.34 37.59
CA SER A 35 -29.83 7.24 38.83
C SER A 35 -31.21 6.63 38.60
N SER A 36 -31.67 6.63 37.36
CA SER A 36 -32.94 6.07 36.92
C SER A 36 -32.84 5.59 35.48
N ALA A 37 -33.70 4.64 35.09
CA ALA A 37 -33.73 4.13 33.71
C ALA A 37 -34.03 5.22 32.66
N SER A 38 -34.70 6.31 33.04
CA SER A 38 -34.95 7.45 32.14
C SER A 38 -33.72 8.33 31.89
N ASP A 39 -32.63 8.14 32.62
CA ASP A 39 -31.38 8.88 32.40
C ASP A 39 -30.61 8.32 31.18
N CYS A 40 -30.83 7.04 30.85
CA CYS A 40 -30.13 6.32 29.80
C CYS A 40 -30.78 6.46 28.43
N ARG A 41 -29.97 6.39 27.37
CA ARG A 41 -30.45 6.33 25.98
C ARG A 41 -31.38 5.12 25.77
N THR A 42 -32.36 5.26 24.89
CA THR A 42 -33.26 4.17 24.45
C THR A 42 -32.45 2.92 24.08
N GLY A 43 -32.82 1.77 24.67
CA GLY A 43 -32.10 0.49 24.51
C GLY A 43 -31.21 0.13 25.71
N LEU A 44 -30.83 1.12 26.53
CA LEU A 44 -30.04 0.93 27.73
C LEU A 44 -30.91 0.90 29.00
N VAL A 45 -30.43 0.22 30.03
CA VAL A 45 -31.00 0.20 31.37
C VAL A 45 -30.01 0.79 32.37
N CYS A 46 -30.52 1.43 33.42
CA CYS A 46 -29.67 1.85 34.52
C CYS A 46 -29.37 0.65 35.41
N ASP A 47 -28.14 0.14 35.34
CA ASP A 47 -27.67 -0.93 36.20
C ASP A 47 -27.40 -0.35 37.59
N MET A 48 -28.22 -0.72 38.57
CA MET A 48 -28.16 -0.17 39.93
C MET A 48 -26.98 -0.72 40.76
N ASP A 49 -26.33 -1.79 40.31
CA ASP A 49 -25.12 -2.32 40.96
C ASP A 49 -23.88 -1.56 40.48
N ARG A 50 -23.85 -1.20 39.19
CA ARG A 50 -22.78 -0.42 38.57
C ARG A 50 -23.00 1.09 38.62
N MET A 51 -24.21 1.53 38.93
CA MET A 51 -24.67 2.93 38.87
C MET A 51 -24.43 3.59 37.49
N SER A 52 -24.48 2.80 36.43
CA SER A 52 -24.16 3.23 35.05
C SER A 52 -25.16 2.67 34.04
N CYS A 53 -25.35 3.35 32.92
CA CYS A 53 -26.16 2.86 31.81
C CYS A 53 -25.49 1.66 31.14
N GLN A 54 -26.22 0.56 30.99
CA GLN A 54 -25.73 -0.69 30.39
C GLN A 54 -26.73 -1.22 29.36
N PRO A 55 -26.29 -1.99 28.36
CA PRO A 55 -27.19 -2.65 27.42
C PRO A 55 -28.21 -3.54 28.13
N ALA A 56 -29.46 -3.55 27.65
CA ALA A 56 -30.53 -4.31 28.30
C ALA A 56 -30.34 -5.83 28.22
N GLY A 57 -29.71 -6.34 27.15
CA GLY A 57 -29.42 -7.77 26.98
C GLY A 57 -30.64 -8.69 26.92
N THR A 58 -31.80 -8.16 26.51
CA THR A 58 -33.09 -8.87 26.59
C THR A 58 -33.83 -9.02 25.27
N ALA A 59 -33.34 -8.41 24.18
CA ALA A 59 -34.04 -8.50 22.90
C ALA A 59 -33.99 -9.93 22.34
N PRO A 60 -35.13 -10.55 22.01
CA PRO A 60 -35.17 -11.89 21.43
C PRO A 60 -34.71 -11.88 19.96
N GLU A 61 -34.51 -13.06 19.39
CA GLU A 61 -34.25 -13.23 17.96
C GLU A 61 -35.30 -12.49 17.10
N GLY A 62 -34.85 -11.73 16.10
CA GLY A 62 -35.68 -10.83 15.28
C GLY A 62 -36.07 -9.51 15.95
N GLY A 63 -35.72 -9.29 17.21
CA GLY A 63 -35.92 -8.02 17.92
C GLY A 63 -34.98 -6.93 17.40
N VAL A 64 -35.44 -5.67 17.43
CA VAL A 64 -34.61 -4.52 16.99
C VAL A 64 -33.47 -4.28 17.97
N CYS A 65 -32.26 -4.08 17.45
CA CYS A 65 -31.06 -3.82 18.24
C CYS A 65 -30.30 -2.61 17.72
N GLN A 66 -29.56 -1.94 18.62
CA GLN A 66 -28.59 -0.91 18.24
C GLN A 66 -27.16 -1.41 18.34
N LEU A 67 -26.86 -2.19 19.38
CA LEU A 67 -25.59 -2.83 19.63
C LEU A 67 -25.82 -4.29 20.03
N THR A 68 -24.79 -5.12 19.92
CA THR A 68 -24.88 -6.56 20.21
C THR A 68 -25.32 -6.82 21.64
N GLY A 69 -24.91 -5.98 22.60
CA GLY A 69 -25.35 -6.06 23.99
C GLY A 69 -26.86 -5.84 24.22
N ASP A 70 -27.63 -5.36 23.25
CA ASP A 70 -29.09 -5.22 23.37
C ASP A 70 -29.78 -6.58 23.25
N CYS A 71 -29.13 -7.51 22.54
CA CYS A 71 -29.62 -8.83 22.23
C CYS A 71 -29.47 -9.79 23.40
N GLY A 72 -30.36 -10.79 23.45
CA GLY A 72 -30.29 -11.87 24.41
C GLY A 72 -28.99 -12.69 24.31
N PRO A 73 -28.78 -13.62 25.26
CA PRO A 73 -27.63 -14.54 25.20
C PRO A 73 -27.61 -15.30 23.87
N ASP A 74 -26.42 -15.55 23.35
CA ASP A 74 -26.18 -16.26 22.08
C ASP A 74 -26.58 -15.51 20.80
N LEU A 75 -26.97 -14.24 20.91
CA LEU A 75 -27.38 -13.40 19.78
C LEU A 75 -26.40 -12.23 19.56
N TYR A 76 -26.35 -11.74 18.32
CA TYR A 76 -25.64 -10.52 17.95
C TYR A 76 -26.54 -9.56 17.18
N CYS A 77 -26.16 -8.29 17.12
CA CYS A 77 -26.90 -7.32 16.34
C CYS A 77 -26.46 -7.34 14.88
N ALA A 78 -27.32 -7.87 14.00
CA ALA A 78 -27.02 -8.04 12.58
C ALA A 78 -27.11 -6.72 11.80
N ALA A 79 -26.62 -6.75 10.55
CA ALA A 79 -26.60 -5.59 9.66
C ALA A 79 -27.99 -5.02 9.34
N ASP A 80 -29.04 -5.85 9.42
CA ASP A 80 -30.44 -5.44 9.24
C ASP A 80 -31.08 -4.86 10.51
N ARG A 81 -30.27 -4.65 11.56
CA ARG A 81 -30.67 -4.09 12.87
C ARG A 81 -31.61 -4.99 13.66
N THR A 82 -31.50 -6.30 13.45
CA THR A 82 -32.20 -7.30 14.24
C THR A 82 -31.25 -8.26 14.95
N CYS A 83 -31.66 -8.72 16.13
CA CYS A 83 -30.92 -9.74 16.87
C CYS A 83 -30.99 -11.07 16.12
N SER A 84 -29.82 -11.58 15.71
CA SER A 84 -29.67 -12.84 14.99
C SER A 84 -28.77 -13.80 15.76
N PRO A 85 -28.83 -15.12 15.51
CA PRO A 85 -27.92 -16.07 16.12
C PRO A 85 -26.47 -15.72 15.83
N ALA A 86 -25.65 -15.64 16.89
CA ALA A 86 -24.21 -15.46 16.76
C ALA A 86 -23.55 -16.76 16.25
N GLY A 87 -22.34 -16.64 15.73
CA GLY A 87 -21.53 -17.77 15.30
C GLY A 87 -20.86 -18.48 16.46
N ASP A 88 -20.02 -19.46 16.13
CA ASP A 88 -19.32 -20.32 17.08
C ASP A 88 -17.79 -20.12 17.09
N ALA A 89 -17.28 -19.15 16.33
CA ALA A 89 -15.85 -18.89 16.29
C ALA A 89 -15.36 -18.15 17.56
N ASP A 90 -14.44 -18.80 18.27
CA ASP A 90 -13.77 -18.28 19.46
C ASP A 90 -12.82 -17.10 19.15
N GLU A 91 -12.37 -16.40 20.19
CA GLU A 91 -11.33 -15.37 20.08
C GLU A 91 -10.07 -15.90 19.36
N GLY A 92 -9.60 -15.16 18.36
CA GLY A 92 -8.46 -15.50 17.50
C GLY A 92 -8.77 -16.46 16.34
N ALA A 93 -10.00 -16.98 16.24
CA ALA A 93 -10.43 -17.74 15.07
C ALA A 93 -10.68 -16.82 13.87
N ARG A 94 -10.51 -17.36 12.65
CA ARG A 94 -10.77 -16.61 11.40
C ARG A 94 -12.26 -16.34 11.23
N CYS A 95 -12.58 -15.15 10.75
CA CYS A 95 -13.95 -14.74 10.44
C CYS A 95 -14.01 -14.04 9.08
N GLY A 96 -15.15 -14.16 8.40
CA GLY A 96 -15.51 -13.35 7.24
C GLY A 96 -16.39 -12.17 7.64
N SER A 97 -17.15 -12.31 8.72
CA SER A 97 -17.95 -11.25 9.32
C SER A 97 -18.15 -11.49 10.82
N THR A 98 -18.66 -10.49 11.54
CA THR A 98 -19.00 -10.63 12.97
C THR A 98 -20.03 -11.74 13.22
N ALA A 99 -20.83 -12.11 12.21
CA ALA A 99 -21.78 -13.21 12.31
C ALA A 99 -21.12 -14.57 12.55
N ASP A 100 -19.83 -14.73 12.24
CA ASP A 100 -19.09 -15.97 12.45
C ASP A 100 -18.59 -16.10 13.89
N CYS A 101 -18.52 -14.99 14.63
CA CYS A 101 -17.92 -14.93 15.96
C CYS A 101 -18.93 -15.19 17.09
N LEU A 102 -18.42 -15.67 18.23
CA LEU A 102 -19.20 -15.76 19.46
C LEU A 102 -19.76 -14.39 19.90
N PRO A 103 -20.87 -14.39 20.68
CA PRO A 103 -21.48 -13.15 21.18
C PRO A 103 -20.48 -12.27 21.93
N GLY A 104 -20.50 -10.96 21.63
CA GLY A 104 -19.61 -9.97 22.25
C GLY A 104 -18.22 -9.86 21.60
N LEU A 105 -17.91 -10.74 20.64
CA LEU A 105 -16.75 -10.58 19.76
C LEU A 105 -17.14 -9.78 18.50
N SER A 106 -16.17 -9.09 17.92
CA SER A 106 -16.26 -8.46 16.60
C SER A 106 -15.24 -9.09 15.65
N CYS A 107 -15.61 -9.20 14.38
CA CYS A 107 -14.68 -9.61 13.33
C CYS A 107 -13.84 -8.41 12.91
N VAL A 108 -12.54 -8.43 13.22
CA VAL A 108 -11.63 -7.31 12.97
C VAL A 108 -10.47 -7.74 12.08
N LEU A 109 -10.04 -6.83 11.20
CA LEU A 109 -8.94 -7.09 10.26
C LEU A 109 -7.60 -7.10 11.00
N ARG A 110 -6.77 -8.12 10.76
CA ARG A 110 -5.40 -8.26 11.27
C ARG A 110 -4.49 -8.68 10.12
N GLY A 111 -3.67 -7.74 9.66
CA GLY A 111 -2.88 -7.91 8.44
C GLY A 111 -3.78 -8.16 7.22
N PHE A 112 -3.70 -9.37 6.64
CA PHE A 112 -4.43 -9.75 5.42
C PHE A 112 -5.67 -10.63 5.66
N TYR A 113 -6.00 -10.94 6.91
CA TYR A 113 -7.18 -11.74 7.27
C TYR A 113 -7.93 -11.08 8.43
N ALA A 114 -9.12 -11.57 8.76
CA ALA A 114 -9.87 -11.11 9.93
C ALA A 114 -10.00 -12.22 10.98
N GLU A 115 -9.98 -11.81 12.24
CA GLU A 115 -10.15 -12.71 13.39
C GLU A 115 -11.18 -12.16 14.38
N CYS A 116 -11.85 -13.07 15.10
CA CYS A 116 -12.79 -12.71 16.16
C CYS A 116 -12.03 -12.17 17.37
N ARG A 117 -12.38 -10.97 17.85
CA ARG A 117 -11.74 -10.32 19.00
C ARG A 117 -12.76 -9.70 19.93
N PRO A 118 -12.41 -9.46 21.20
CA PRO A 118 -13.23 -8.65 22.08
C PRO A 118 -13.47 -7.29 21.41
N ALA A 119 -14.73 -6.87 21.35
CA ALA A 119 -15.06 -5.54 20.87
C ALA A 119 -14.53 -4.47 21.85
N GLY A 120 -14.34 -3.25 21.34
CA GLY A 120 -13.92 -2.11 22.14
C GLY A 120 -15.03 -1.60 23.05
N THR A 121 -14.75 -0.46 23.70
CA THR A 121 -15.67 0.15 24.67
C THR A 121 -16.40 1.37 24.12
N GLY A 122 -16.05 1.83 22.92
CA GLY A 122 -16.58 3.05 22.32
C GLY A 122 -18.07 2.97 22.04
N ASP A 123 -18.87 3.83 22.69
CA ASP A 123 -20.31 3.93 22.45
C ASP A 123 -20.65 4.91 21.30
N ILE A 124 -21.91 4.93 20.89
CA ILE A 124 -22.40 5.78 19.80
C ILE A 124 -22.00 7.25 20.01
N GLY A 125 -21.25 7.80 19.05
CA GLY A 125 -20.77 9.19 19.04
C GLY A 125 -19.40 9.40 19.69
N GLU A 126 -18.80 8.37 20.29
CA GLU A 126 -17.42 8.44 20.78
C GLU A 126 -16.41 8.34 19.63
N LEU A 127 -15.25 8.97 19.82
CA LEU A 127 -14.17 8.95 18.84
C LEU A 127 -13.58 7.55 18.72
N CYS A 128 -13.24 7.17 17.49
CA CYS A 128 -12.57 5.92 17.18
C CYS A 128 -11.51 6.14 16.11
N GLU A 129 -10.47 5.31 16.12
CA GLU A 129 -9.48 5.25 15.06
C GLU A 129 -9.78 4.08 14.13
N ASN A 130 -10.32 2.98 14.67
CA ASN A 130 -10.68 1.80 13.91
C ASN A 130 -11.90 1.08 14.50
N GLY A 131 -12.43 0.08 13.77
CA GLY A 131 -13.62 -0.66 14.19
C GLY A 131 -13.47 -1.47 15.48
N ALA A 132 -12.25 -1.76 15.93
CA ALA A 132 -12.00 -2.46 17.19
C ALA A 132 -12.18 -1.55 18.42
N ASP A 133 -12.20 -0.23 18.25
CA ASP A 133 -12.41 0.72 19.36
C ASP A 133 -13.87 0.78 19.80
N CYS A 134 -14.80 0.40 18.91
CA CYS A 134 -16.23 0.51 19.12
C CYS A 134 -16.85 -0.74 19.76
N LEU A 135 -17.94 -0.55 20.50
CA LEU A 135 -18.78 -1.64 21.03
C LEU A 135 -19.29 -2.53 19.88
N ALA A 136 -19.44 -3.83 20.17
CA ALA A 136 -19.87 -4.82 19.19
C ALA A 136 -21.21 -4.42 18.51
N GLY A 137 -21.22 -4.39 17.18
CA GLY A 137 -22.38 -3.95 16.38
C GLY A 137 -22.35 -2.48 15.94
N LEU A 138 -21.35 -1.72 16.38
CA LEU A 138 -21.02 -0.38 15.86
C LEU A 138 -19.84 -0.46 14.89
N SER A 139 -19.76 0.52 14.00
CA SER A 139 -18.64 0.70 13.07
C SER A 139 -17.98 2.05 13.34
N CYS A 140 -16.66 2.11 13.15
CA CYS A 140 -15.96 3.38 13.13
C CYS A 140 -16.19 4.06 11.78
N ILE A 141 -17.02 5.11 11.77
CA ILE A 141 -17.44 5.80 10.53
C ILE A 141 -16.82 7.20 10.51
N PRO A 142 -16.09 7.58 9.43
CA PRO A 142 -15.60 8.94 9.26
C PRO A 142 -16.74 9.96 9.20
N ASP A 143 -16.67 11.02 10.00
CA ASP A 143 -17.57 12.17 9.90
C ASP A 143 -17.00 13.18 8.89
N PRO A 144 -17.63 13.37 7.72
CA PRO A 144 -17.13 14.26 6.68
C PRO A 144 -17.17 15.76 7.07
N ILE A 145 -17.78 16.11 8.21
CA ILE A 145 -17.91 17.51 8.66
C ILE A 145 -16.80 17.88 9.66
N ASN A 146 -16.37 16.93 10.49
CA ASN A 146 -15.48 17.21 11.64
C ASN A 146 -14.09 16.58 11.53
N ASP A 147 -13.80 15.91 10.40
CA ASP A 147 -12.53 15.22 10.11
C ASP A 147 -12.09 14.27 11.24
N ARG A 148 -13.08 13.60 11.84
CA ARG A 148 -12.90 12.64 12.94
C ARG A 148 -13.83 11.47 12.73
N SER A 149 -13.37 10.26 13.02
CA SER A 149 -14.22 9.07 12.99
C SER A 149 -14.90 8.86 14.32
N GLN A 150 -16.17 8.43 14.26
CA GLN A 150 -16.98 8.15 15.45
C GLN A 150 -17.59 6.75 15.37
N CYS A 151 -17.77 6.12 16.53
CA CYS A 151 -18.52 4.89 16.64
C CYS A 151 -19.99 5.16 16.32
N LEU A 152 -20.48 4.61 15.23
CA LEU A 152 -21.83 4.84 14.74
C LEU A 152 -22.46 3.54 14.29
N SER A 153 -23.79 3.48 14.40
CA SER A 153 -24.57 2.41 13.82
C SER A 153 -24.47 2.49 12.29
N PRO A 154 -23.97 1.46 11.58
CA PRO A 154 -23.99 1.47 10.12
C PRO A 154 -25.45 1.49 9.61
N PRO A 155 -25.69 2.03 8.40
CA PRO A 155 -27.01 1.99 7.78
C PRO A 155 -27.54 0.55 7.72
N ALA A 156 -28.85 0.38 7.97
CA ALA A 156 -29.47 -0.94 7.89
C ALA A 156 -29.30 -1.52 6.48
N ALA A 157 -28.78 -2.74 6.41
CA ALA A 157 -28.64 -3.49 5.17
C ALA A 157 -29.80 -4.49 4.99
N GLU A 158 -29.92 -5.08 3.80
CA GLU A 158 -30.89 -6.14 3.55
C GLU A 158 -30.65 -7.34 4.49
N PRO A 159 -31.71 -8.00 4.99
CA PRO A 159 -31.58 -9.19 5.84
C PRO A 159 -30.66 -10.25 5.22
N GLY A 160 -29.74 -10.77 6.04
CA GLY A 160 -28.71 -11.73 5.60
C GLY A 160 -27.47 -11.10 4.97
N THR A 161 -27.38 -9.77 4.86
CA THR A 161 -26.14 -9.09 4.47
C THR A 161 -25.09 -9.25 5.55
N GLN A 162 -23.97 -9.90 5.21
CA GLN A 162 -22.78 -9.93 6.05
C GLN A 162 -21.95 -8.69 5.75
N LEU A 163 -21.81 -7.80 6.74
CA LEU A 163 -20.89 -6.67 6.61
C LEU A 163 -19.46 -7.21 6.79
N PRO A 164 -18.56 -6.93 5.84
CA PRO A 164 -17.16 -7.28 6.01
C PRO A 164 -16.59 -6.51 7.21
N PRO A 165 -15.48 -6.99 7.81
CA PRO A 165 -14.75 -6.25 8.83
C PRO A 165 -14.45 -4.84 8.35
N ALA A 166 -14.60 -3.85 9.24
CA ALA A 166 -14.24 -2.47 8.93
C ALA A 166 -12.75 -2.42 8.59
N ILE A 167 -12.43 -2.06 7.34
CA ILE A 167 -11.05 -1.81 6.93
C ILE A 167 -10.69 -0.47 7.54
N PRO A 168 -9.67 -0.42 8.41
CA PRO A 168 -9.29 0.86 8.95
C PRO A 168 -8.82 1.80 7.85
N SER A 169 -9.26 3.05 7.92
CA SER A 169 -8.88 4.09 6.97
C SER A 169 -7.77 4.94 7.58
N TRP A 170 -6.59 4.93 6.96
CA TRP A 170 -5.57 5.94 7.24
C TRP A 170 -5.96 7.24 6.52
N SER A 171 -6.10 8.33 7.28
CA SER A 171 -6.45 9.67 6.77
C SER A 171 -5.36 10.30 5.90
N GLY A 172 -4.14 9.76 5.96
CA GLY A 172 -2.98 10.28 5.25
C GLY A 172 -2.07 11.13 6.13
N VAL A 173 -1.04 11.65 5.51
CA VAL A 173 -0.10 12.58 6.14
C VAL A 173 -0.79 13.90 6.50
N GLU A 174 -0.44 14.46 7.65
CA GLU A 174 -0.76 15.84 7.96
C GLU A 174 0.19 16.76 7.21
N CYS A 175 -0.35 17.78 6.57
CA CYS A 175 0.38 18.71 5.71
C CYS A 175 0.33 20.13 6.29
N PRO A 176 1.19 20.44 7.26
CA PRO A 176 1.18 21.75 7.86
C PRO A 176 1.74 22.82 6.90
N GLU A 177 1.09 23.98 6.87
CA GLU A 177 1.58 25.18 6.20
C GLU A 177 2.66 25.83 7.08
N ASP A 178 3.93 25.55 6.78
CA ASP A 178 5.05 25.89 7.68
C ASP A 178 5.89 27.08 7.23
N VAL A 179 5.62 27.67 6.06
CA VAL A 179 6.44 28.75 5.50
C VAL A 179 5.59 29.90 4.99
N ASP A 180 5.97 31.12 5.38
CA ASP A 180 5.36 32.37 4.91
C ASP A 180 5.81 32.77 3.49
N GLU A 181 6.77 32.04 2.89
CA GLU A 181 7.37 32.34 1.59
C GLU A 181 7.03 31.26 0.55
N THR A 182 6.71 31.70 -0.67
CA THR A 182 6.50 30.82 -1.83
C THR A 182 7.82 30.16 -2.25
N VAL A 183 8.03 28.91 -1.87
CA VAL A 183 9.29 28.17 -2.03
C VAL A 183 9.09 26.84 -2.75
N SER A 184 10.10 26.41 -3.51
CA SER A 184 10.23 25.04 -3.96
C SER A 184 11.12 24.26 -2.99
N TYR A 185 10.54 23.32 -2.26
CA TYR A 185 11.21 22.65 -1.14
C TYR A 185 12.40 21.81 -1.61
N PHE A 186 13.52 21.95 -0.90
CA PHE A 186 14.68 21.07 -1.03
C PHE A 186 15.33 20.93 0.34
N GLU A 187 14.69 20.25 1.28
CA GLU A 187 15.19 20.15 2.65
C GLU A 187 16.01 18.88 2.84
N VAL A 188 17.30 18.99 3.12
CA VAL A 188 18.13 17.82 3.43
C VAL A 188 17.74 17.27 4.81
N PRO A 189 17.35 15.99 4.94
CA PRO A 189 16.91 15.43 6.22
C PRO A 189 17.99 15.51 7.30
N ARG A 190 17.67 16.15 8.43
CA ARG A 190 18.50 16.25 9.64
C ARG A 190 18.07 15.25 10.71
N PHE A 191 16.87 14.71 10.59
CA PHE A 191 16.20 13.79 11.52
C PHE A 191 16.01 14.38 12.92
N ASP A 192 15.65 15.66 12.97
CA ASP A 192 15.26 16.37 14.18
C ASP A 192 13.89 17.05 13.99
N GLU A 193 13.43 17.80 14.99
CA GLU A 193 12.13 18.48 14.96
C GLU A 193 12.00 19.57 13.87
N THR A 194 13.06 19.88 13.13
CA THR A 194 13.05 20.90 12.07
C THR A 194 12.77 20.32 10.68
N ASP A 195 12.80 18.99 10.53
CA ASP A 195 12.48 18.33 9.26
C ASP A 195 10.96 18.39 8.99
N GLY A 196 10.59 18.76 7.76
CA GLY A 196 9.21 18.63 7.30
C GLY A 196 8.86 17.23 6.75
N ASP A 197 7.87 17.18 5.85
CA ASP A 197 7.43 15.93 5.23
C ASP A 197 8.52 15.28 4.36
N PHE A 198 8.46 13.94 4.21
CA PHE A 198 9.47 13.14 3.47
C PHE A 198 9.81 13.68 2.08
N TYR A 199 8.82 14.28 1.39
CA TYR A 199 8.93 14.72 0.01
C TYR A 199 9.41 16.18 -0.12
N ARG A 200 9.72 16.86 0.99
CA ARG A 200 10.42 18.16 0.96
C ARG A 200 11.85 18.06 0.43
N LEU A 201 12.49 16.90 0.56
CA LEU A 201 13.57 16.52 -0.34
C LEU A 201 12.95 15.85 -1.57
N PRO A 202 13.19 16.33 -2.80
CA PRO A 202 12.70 15.66 -4.00
C PRO A 202 13.10 14.19 -4.01
N PHE A 203 12.22 13.28 -4.40
CA PHE A 203 12.48 11.84 -4.37
C PHE A 203 12.35 11.23 -5.77
N PRO A 204 13.23 10.30 -6.21
CA PRO A 204 14.44 9.81 -5.56
C PRO A 204 15.54 10.89 -5.43
N ASN A 205 16.53 10.69 -4.55
CA ASN A 205 17.69 11.59 -4.39
C ASN A 205 18.89 10.87 -3.76
N ASP A 206 20.08 11.07 -4.29
CA ASP A 206 21.33 10.45 -3.82
C ASP A 206 21.77 10.93 -2.43
N VAL A 207 21.20 12.03 -1.91
CA VAL A 207 21.30 12.40 -0.49
C VAL A 207 20.76 11.28 0.42
N ARG A 208 19.77 10.52 -0.04
CA ARG A 208 19.23 9.34 0.65
C ARG A 208 20.04 8.07 0.41
N ARG A 209 21.15 8.10 -0.33
CA ARG A 209 22.02 6.91 -0.51
C ARG A 209 23.09 6.84 0.57
N THR A 210 23.07 5.75 1.32
CA THR A 210 24.08 5.41 2.32
C THR A 210 25.14 4.48 1.72
N ALA A 211 26.10 4.04 2.54
CA ALA A 211 27.10 3.07 2.11
C ALA A 211 26.55 1.64 1.95
N SER A 212 25.45 1.32 2.64
CA SER A 212 24.84 -0.02 2.66
C SER A 212 23.47 -0.10 2.01
N GLY A 213 22.84 1.03 1.71
CA GLY A 213 21.57 1.04 0.98
C GLY A 213 20.94 2.43 0.88
N LEU A 214 19.62 2.50 1.04
CA LEU A 214 18.86 3.76 1.04
C LEU A 214 18.49 4.19 2.47
N ASP A 215 18.24 5.47 2.66
CA ASP A 215 17.67 6.06 3.88
C ASP A 215 16.26 6.56 3.58
N LEU A 216 15.27 5.73 3.91
CA LEU A 216 13.85 5.98 3.69
C LEU A 216 13.14 6.31 5.01
N ARG A 217 13.89 6.63 6.07
CA ARG A 217 13.32 7.10 7.33
C ARG A 217 12.47 8.36 7.09
N GLY A 218 11.36 8.43 7.82
CA GLY A 218 10.36 9.49 7.68
C GLY A 218 9.40 9.31 6.50
N HIS A 219 9.57 8.28 5.64
CA HIS A 219 8.56 7.99 4.63
C HIS A 219 7.25 7.66 5.34
N PRO A 220 6.13 8.27 4.94
CA PRO A 220 4.87 8.07 5.63
C PRO A 220 4.40 6.63 5.45
N THR A 221 4.04 6.01 6.56
CA THR A 221 3.36 4.73 6.58
C THR A 221 2.02 4.92 7.27
N PRO A 222 1.00 4.14 6.88
CA PRO A 222 -0.22 4.08 7.66
C PRO A 222 0.14 3.43 8.99
N ASP A 223 0.56 4.20 9.99
CA ASP A 223 0.93 3.68 11.31
C ASP A 223 -0.27 2.89 11.86
N THR A 224 -0.05 1.59 12.02
CA THR A 224 -1.03 0.69 11.42
C THR A 224 -2.25 0.46 12.28
N ALA A 225 -3.39 0.74 11.68
CA ALA A 225 -4.65 0.17 12.09
C ALA A 225 -4.83 -1.33 11.70
N VAL A 226 -3.78 -1.98 11.17
CA VAL A 226 -3.65 -3.44 10.96
C VAL A 226 -2.29 -3.94 11.48
N ASP A 227 -2.21 -5.04 12.22
CA ASP A 227 -0.93 -5.55 12.80
C ASP A 227 0.29 -5.79 11.88
N VAL A 228 0.14 -5.63 10.55
CA VAL A 228 1.25 -5.78 9.60
C VAL A 228 1.35 -4.51 8.76
N ASP A 229 2.38 -3.70 9.02
CA ASP A 229 2.76 -2.60 8.13
C ASP A 229 3.51 -3.16 6.92
N ILE A 230 2.75 -3.43 5.86
CA ILE A 230 3.31 -3.94 4.61
C ILE A 230 4.26 -2.91 4.00
N ILE A 231 3.93 -1.62 4.08
CA ILE A 231 4.72 -0.56 3.47
C ILE A 231 6.04 -0.42 4.21
N ASP A 232 6.01 -0.31 5.53
CA ASP A 232 7.26 -0.26 6.32
C ASP A 232 8.12 -1.48 6.04
N ARG A 233 7.55 -2.69 5.99
CA ARG A 233 8.33 -3.89 5.68
C ARG A 233 9.04 -3.80 4.32
N TYR A 234 8.40 -3.27 3.29
CA TYR A 234 9.05 -3.02 1.99
C TYR A 234 10.11 -1.92 2.08
N LEU A 235 9.88 -0.87 2.86
CA LEU A 235 10.84 0.21 3.07
C LEU A 235 12.09 -0.30 3.79
N ARG A 236 11.94 -1.00 4.94
CA ARG A 236 13.05 -1.61 5.69
C ARG A 236 13.89 -2.54 4.80
N ALA A 237 13.23 -3.43 4.04
CA ALA A 237 13.93 -4.31 3.09
C ALA A 237 14.66 -3.52 1.99
N SER A 238 14.06 -2.43 1.50
CA SER A 238 14.69 -1.56 0.50
C SER A 238 15.92 -0.85 1.04
N GLU A 239 15.92 -0.44 2.32
CA GLU A 239 17.08 0.18 2.98
C GLU A 239 18.25 -0.81 3.16
N GLU A 240 17.96 -2.11 3.25
CA GLU A 240 18.97 -3.16 3.35
C GLU A 240 19.54 -3.60 1.99
N ASP A 241 18.70 -3.70 0.95
CA ASP A 241 19.06 -4.38 -0.30
C ASP A 241 19.33 -3.46 -1.50
N LEU A 242 18.81 -2.22 -1.50
CA LEU A 242 18.92 -1.33 -2.67
C LEU A 242 20.15 -0.44 -2.60
N ALA A 243 21.01 -0.53 -3.61
CA ALA A 243 22.20 0.31 -3.78
C ALA A 243 21.92 1.58 -4.61
N GLY A 244 20.76 1.65 -5.27
CA GLY A 244 20.31 2.77 -6.09
C GLY A 244 18.80 2.72 -6.35
N PHE A 245 18.32 3.66 -7.16
CA PHE A 245 16.89 3.86 -7.41
C PHE A 245 16.39 3.13 -8.66
N SER A 246 15.07 3.10 -8.87
CA SER A 246 14.46 2.47 -10.04
C SER A 246 15.03 2.99 -11.37
N THR A 247 15.21 2.11 -12.35
CA THR A 247 15.51 2.49 -13.75
C THR A 247 14.30 3.05 -14.49
N ASN A 248 13.12 3.07 -13.87
CA ASN A 248 11.90 3.70 -14.39
C ASN A 248 11.26 4.52 -13.26
N PRO A 249 11.91 5.61 -12.81
CA PRO A 249 11.46 6.36 -11.65
C PRO A 249 10.31 7.31 -12.00
N VAL A 250 9.49 7.61 -10.99
CA VAL A 250 8.75 8.86 -10.92
C VAL A 250 9.49 9.75 -9.91
N VAL A 251 9.91 10.92 -10.37
CA VAL A 251 10.56 11.94 -9.57
C VAL A 251 9.51 12.89 -9.03
N TYR A 252 9.50 13.14 -7.73
CA TYR A 252 8.56 14.03 -7.05
C TYR A 252 9.27 15.28 -6.56
N PHE A 253 8.66 16.44 -6.79
CA PHE A 253 9.03 17.73 -6.20
C PHE A 253 7.85 18.28 -5.42
N ARG A 254 8.09 18.90 -4.27
CA ARG A 254 7.08 19.58 -3.45
C ARG A 254 7.25 21.10 -3.50
N PHE A 255 6.14 21.80 -3.40
CA PHE A 255 6.06 23.27 -3.38
C PHE A 255 5.22 23.73 -2.19
N SER A 256 5.47 24.93 -1.71
CA SER A 256 4.66 25.54 -0.66
C SER A 256 3.33 26.09 -1.17
N GLU A 257 3.19 26.22 -2.50
CA GLU A 257 2.04 26.84 -3.18
C GLU A 257 1.77 26.10 -4.50
N PRO A 258 0.56 26.25 -5.09
CA PRO A 258 0.24 25.71 -6.41
C PRO A 258 1.02 26.39 -7.53
N TYR A 259 1.42 25.63 -8.56
CA TYR A 259 2.17 26.13 -9.74
C TYR A 259 1.31 26.27 -11.01
N ASP A 260 1.76 27.11 -11.94
CA ASP A 260 1.15 27.26 -13.27
C ASP A 260 1.55 26.11 -14.21
N TRP A 261 0.56 25.30 -14.57
CA TRP A 261 0.73 24.09 -15.37
C TRP A 261 1.28 24.36 -16.77
N ASP A 262 0.99 25.54 -17.35
CA ASP A 262 1.45 25.91 -18.68
C ASP A 262 2.97 26.14 -18.71
N THR A 263 3.58 26.43 -17.55
CA THR A 263 5.03 26.67 -17.43
C THR A 263 5.85 25.39 -17.24
N VAL A 264 5.23 24.31 -16.74
CA VAL A 264 5.92 23.07 -16.32
C VAL A 264 6.73 22.44 -17.46
N GLY A 265 6.13 22.28 -18.64
CA GLY A 265 6.77 21.58 -19.76
C GLY A 265 8.07 22.22 -20.23
N GLY A 266 8.16 23.56 -20.15
CA GLY A 266 9.35 24.32 -20.53
C GLY A 266 10.42 24.38 -19.42
N ALA A 267 10.03 24.17 -18.17
CA ALA A 267 10.89 24.32 -17.00
C ALA A 267 11.67 23.04 -16.63
N ILE A 268 11.29 21.87 -17.16
CA ILE A 268 11.94 20.60 -16.82
C ILE A 268 13.16 20.34 -17.72
N ARG A 269 14.28 19.93 -17.11
CA ARG A 269 15.41 19.29 -17.80
C ARG A 269 15.68 17.95 -17.12
N PHE A 270 15.61 16.86 -17.86
CA PHE A 270 15.98 15.52 -17.39
C PHE A 270 17.19 15.07 -18.19
N VAL A 271 18.33 14.87 -17.54
CA VAL A 271 19.62 14.67 -18.20
C VAL A 271 20.47 13.60 -17.50
N ASP A 272 21.23 12.85 -18.30
CA ASP A 272 22.31 11.99 -17.82
C ASP A 272 23.49 12.87 -17.39
N VAL A 273 23.84 12.83 -16.10
CA VAL A 273 24.94 13.63 -15.52
C VAL A 273 26.10 12.76 -15.06
N ASP A 274 26.09 11.48 -15.43
CA ASP A 274 27.15 10.55 -15.06
C ASP A 274 28.37 10.73 -15.97
N PRO A 275 29.52 11.16 -15.44
CA PRO A 275 30.72 11.43 -16.26
C PRO A 275 31.26 10.19 -16.97
N ASP A 276 30.96 8.99 -16.46
CA ASP A 276 31.39 7.72 -17.06
C ASP A 276 30.35 7.16 -18.05
N SER A 277 29.16 7.76 -18.14
CA SER A 277 28.12 7.35 -19.08
C SER A 277 28.47 7.75 -20.52
N PRO A 278 28.28 6.84 -21.50
CA PRO A 278 28.42 7.19 -22.92
C PRO A 278 27.33 8.15 -23.40
N ASP A 279 26.27 8.34 -22.62
CA ASP A 279 25.16 9.25 -22.89
C ASP A 279 25.25 10.53 -22.02
N PHE A 280 26.39 10.82 -21.37
CA PHE A 280 26.59 12.04 -20.57
C PHE A 280 26.13 13.31 -21.31
N GLY A 281 25.34 14.13 -20.61
CA GLY A 281 24.75 15.37 -21.11
C GLY A 281 23.55 15.18 -22.03
N ARG A 282 23.14 13.94 -22.31
CA ARG A 282 21.97 13.67 -23.15
C ARG A 282 20.67 13.84 -22.38
N GLY A 283 19.72 14.55 -23.00
CA GLY A 283 18.36 14.67 -22.48
C GLY A 283 17.59 13.34 -22.53
N VAL A 284 16.87 13.04 -21.45
CA VAL A 284 15.97 11.90 -21.31
C VAL A 284 14.56 12.33 -21.71
N GLY A 285 13.87 11.50 -22.49
CA GLY A 285 12.46 11.73 -22.81
C GLY A 285 11.59 11.53 -21.58
N PHE A 286 10.73 12.49 -21.27
CA PHE A 286 9.92 12.49 -20.06
C PHE A 286 8.45 12.82 -20.32
N ALA A 287 7.63 12.48 -19.35
CA ALA A 287 6.28 13.00 -19.18
C ALA A 287 6.15 13.48 -17.74
N TRP A 288 5.30 14.46 -17.48
CA TRP A 288 5.00 14.90 -16.12
C TRP A 288 3.54 14.65 -15.79
N LEU A 289 3.25 14.59 -14.50
CA LEU A 289 1.91 14.38 -13.95
C LEU A 289 1.76 15.20 -12.68
N THR A 290 0.52 15.57 -12.39
CA THR A 290 0.11 16.34 -11.22
C THR A 290 -1.23 15.81 -10.72
N THR A 291 -1.59 16.15 -9.49
CA THR A 291 -2.91 15.88 -8.91
C THR A 291 -3.59 17.16 -8.49
N PHE A 292 -4.91 17.18 -8.52
CA PHE A 292 -5.72 18.30 -8.03
C PHE A 292 -6.16 18.03 -6.59
N GLY A 293 -5.57 18.72 -5.61
CA GLY A 293 -5.88 18.53 -4.19
C GLY A 293 -5.25 17.26 -3.57
N PRO A 294 -5.72 16.84 -2.37
CA PRO A 294 -5.13 15.76 -1.59
C PRO A 294 -5.61 14.41 -2.13
N ILE A 295 -5.16 14.06 -3.35
CA ILE A 295 -5.54 12.81 -4.01
C ILE A 295 -4.80 11.61 -3.41
N THR A 296 -3.68 11.85 -2.73
CA THR A 296 -2.86 10.80 -2.14
C THR A 296 -2.75 11.00 -0.64
N ASN A 297 -2.77 9.88 0.10
CA ASN A 297 -2.56 9.89 1.54
C ASN A 297 -1.07 10.01 1.92
N TYR A 298 -0.14 9.93 0.96
CA TYR A 298 1.31 9.82 1.22
C TYR A 298 2.11 11.07 0.90
N ILE A 299 1.68 11.86 -0.09
CA ILE A 299 2.38 13.07 -0.52
C ILE A 299 1.46 14.24 -0.23
N CYS A 300 1.97 15.23 0.51
CA CYS A 300 1.28 16.49 0.71
C CYS A 300 0.99 17.20 -0.61
N GLU A 301 0.02 18.13 -0.60
CA GLU A 301 -0.48 18.83 -1.80
C GLU A 301 0.63 19.58 -2.57
N ASP A 302 0.31 20.17 -3.73
CA ASP A 302 1.30 20.95 -4.50
C ASP A 302 2.60 20.20 -4.79
N TRP A 303 2.48 19.02 -5.38
CA TRP A 303 3.61 18.23 -5.84
C TRP A 303 3.61 18.08 -7.37
N LEU A 304 4.79 17.92 -7.95
CA LEU A 304 5.00 17.66 -9.37
C LEU A 304 5.72 16.32 -9.56
N GLY A 305 5.11 15.43 -10.34
CA GLY A 305 5.71 14.16 -10.74
C GLY A 305 6.35 14.24 -12.13
N VAL A 306 7.59 13.81 -12.29
CA VAL A 306 8.29 13.67 -13.57
C VAL A 306 8.71 12.23 -13.77
N ARG A 307 8.26 11.59 -14.83
CA ARG A 307 8.56 10.18 -15.15
C ARG A 307 9.25 10.04 -16.49
N THR A 308 9.99 8.96 -16.66
CA THR A 308 10.53 8.58 -17.97
C THR A 308 9.43 8.27 -18.97
N GLY A 309 9.72 8.47 -20.25
CA GLY A 309 8.84 8.07 -21.34
C GLY A 309 8.56 6.57 -21.34
N HIS A 310 7.34 6.19 -21.73
CA HIS A 310 6.94 4.78 -21.82
C HIS A 310 7.89 3.98 -22.72
N GLY A 311 8.40 2.85 -22.21
CA GLY A 311 9.30 1.97 -22.94
C GLY A 311 10.76 2.44 -23.04
N ALA A 312 11.14 3.49 -22.32
CA ALA A 312 12.51 4.02 -22.30
C ALA A 312 13.08 4.03 -20.86
N PRO A 313 13.40 2.85 -20.28
CA PRO A 313 14.05 2.79 -18.97
C PRO A 313 15.43 3.45 -19.03
N LEU A 314 15.83 4.06 -17.92
CA LEU A 314 17.17 4.58 -17.69
C LEU A 314 18.21 3.45 -17.68
N ARG A 315 19.46 3.80 -17.93
CA ARG A 315 20.58 2.85 -17.82
C ARG A 315 20.76 2.48 -16.34
N PRO A 316 21.04 1.21 -16.02
CA PRO A 316 21.38 0.81 -14.65
C PRO A 316 22.77 1.32 -14.28
N ASP A 317 23.00 1.55 -12.99
CA ASP A 317 24.28 2.07 -12.46
C ASP A 317 24.69 3.38 -13.17
N THR A 318 23.76 4.31 -13.30
CA THR A 318 23.98 5.60 -13.99
C THR A 318 23.31 6.73 -13.21
N THR A 319 24.03 7.84 -13.06
CA THR A 319 23.57 9.04 -12.35
C THR A 319 22.84 10.01 -13.29
N TYR A 320 21.64 10.38 -12.91
CA TYR A 320 20.79 11.33 -13.63
C TYR A 320 20.44 12.53 -12.77
N ALA A 321 20.11 13.64 -13.43
CA ALA A 321 19.51 14.79 -12.77
C ALA A 321 18.18 15.17 -13.42
N VAL A 322 17.20 15.48 -12.58
CA VAL A 322 16.01 16.23 -13.01
C VAL A 322 16.09 17.61 -12.39
N VAL A 323 16.16 18.62 -13.24
CA VAL A 323 16.26 20.02 -12.86
C VAL A 323 14.96 20.72 -13.24
N LEU A 324 14.42 21.47 -12.29
CA LEU A 324 13.37 22.46 -12.53
C LEU A 324 14.05 23.83 -12.63
N THR A 325 13.79 24.55 -13.72
CA THR A 325 14.28 25.92 -13.89
C THR A 325 13.35 26.93 -13.22
N ARG A 326 13.85 28.15 -13.03
CA ARG A 326 13.07 29.31 -12.57
C ARG A 326 11.98 29.75 -13.56
N ASP A 327 11.85 29.08 -14.70
CA ASP A 327 10.73 29.29 -15.63
C ASP A 327 9.42 28.71 -15.08
N LEU A 328 9.49 27.77 -14.12
CA LEU A 328 8.33 27.28 -13.38
C LEU A 328 7.81 28.38 -12.46
N GLN A 329 6.56 28.79 -12.66
CA GLN A 329 5.96 29.90 -11.91
C GLN A 329 4.85 29.40 -10.97
N PRO A 330 4.60 30.12 -9.85
CA PRO A 330 3.39 29.93 -9.08
C PRO A 330 2.14 30.13 -9.94
N SER A 331 1.02 29.55 -9.52
CA SER A 331 -0.26 29.73 -10.18
C SER A 331 -0.63 31.21 -10.26
N ALA A 332 -1.49 31.57 -11.21
CA ALA A 332 -1.89 32.97 -11.41
C ALA A 332 -2.55 33.61 -10.18
N ASP A 333 -3.19 32.80 -9.33
CA ASP A 333 -3.86 33.26 -8.11
C ASP A 333 -2.87 33.60 -6.99
N VAL A 334 -1.73 32.91 -6.92
CA VAL A 334 -0.62 33.18 -5.99
C VAL A 334 0.24 34.32 -6.52
N GLY A 335 0.65 34.22 -7.80
CA GLY A 335 1.56 35.16 -8.45
C GLY A 335 3.00 35.09 -7.93
N GLY A 336 3.87 35.99 -8.42
CA GLY A 336 5.26 36.07 -7.98
C GLY A 336 6.16 34.99 -8.58
N THR A 337 7.14 34.53 -7.80
CA THR A 337 8.14 33.53 -8.21
C THR A 337 8.44 32.61 -7.04
N TYR A 338 8.72 31.33 -7.31
CA TYR A 338 9.27 30.45 -6.29
C TYR A 338 10.69 30.88 -5.89
N ALA A 339 10.91 30.98 -4.58
CA ALA A 339 12.24 30.97 -4.00
C ALA A 339 12.88 29.58 -4.16
N ARG A 340 14.21 29.57 -4.28
CA ARG A 340 15.01 28.35 -4.18
C ARG A 340 15.39 28.15 -2.72
N ASP A 341 15.24 26.93 -2.23
CA ASP A 341 15.62 26.55 -0.87
C ASP A 341 17.11 26.80 -0.58
N ALA A 342 17.42 27.20 0.65
CA ALA A 342 18.78 27.47 1.11
C ALA A 342 19.67 26.21 1.10
N ASP A 343 19.08 25.03 1.32
CA ASP A 343 19.81 23.77 1.26
C ASP A 343 20.23 23.44 -0.18
N LEU A 344 19.40 23.78 -1.19
CA LEU A 344 19.80 23.61 -2.60
C LEU A 344 20.85 24.65 -3.00
N ASP A 345 20.76 25.88 -2.50
CA ASP A 345 21.83 26.88 -2.65
C ASP A 345 23.17 26.32 -2.14
N ALA A 346 23.15 25.65 -0.98
CA ALA A 346 24.31 24.96 -0.44
C ALA A 346 24.81 23.85 -1.40
N MET A 347 23.93 23.02 -1.96
CA MET A 347 24.31 21.95 -2.91
C MET A 347 24.97 22.47 -4.20
N LEU A 348 24.52 23.61 -4.69
CA LEU A 348 25.05 24.23 -5.93
C LEU A 348 26.27 25.11 -5.68
N GLY A 349 26.60 25.39 -4.42
CA GLY A 349 27.75 26.19 -4.03
C GLY A 349 29.09 25.63 -4.51
N ALA A 350 30.05 26.50 -4.80
CA ALA A 350 31.38 26.12 -5.27
C ALA A 350 32.27 25.45 -4.20
N SER A 351 31.91 25.57 -2.93
CA SER A 351 32.63 25.01 -1.79
C SER A 351 31.67 24.28 -0.85
N ALA A 352 32.15 23.19 -0.26
CA ALA A 352 31.38 22.43 0.72
C ALA A 352 30.87 23.33 1.86
N PRO A 353 29.59 23.18 2.26
CA PRO A 353 29.03 23.84 3.43
C PRO A 353 29.77 23.48 4.73
N GLY A 354 29.70 24.36 5.73
CA GLY A 354 30.32 24.12 7.05
C GLY A 354 29.54 23.12 7.91
N ASP A 355 28.24 22.96 7.64
CA ASP A 355 27.39 21.94 8.26
C ASP A 355 27.74 20.55 7.72
N ALA A 356 27.87 19.56 8.62
CA ALA A 356 28.35 18.24 8.22
C ALA A 356 27.32 17.44 7.39
N THR A 357 26.02 17.60 7.68
CA THR A 357 24.94 16.95 6.95
C THR A 357 24.86 17.51 5.53
N LEU A 358 24.88 18.84 5.40
CA LEU A 358 24.93 19.51 4.10
C LEU A 358 26.24 19.26 3.35
N ALA A 359 27.38 19.12 4.03
CA ALA A 359 28.64 18.76 3.39
C ALA A 359 28.59 17.37 2.75
N ALA A 360 28.00 16.39 3.44
CA ALA A 360 27.81 15.05 2.90
C ALA A 360 26.85 15.03 1.70
N ALA A 361 25.75 15.78 1.78
CA ALA A 361 24.81 15.95 0.68
C ALA A 361 25.44 16.68 -0.52
N TRP A 362 26.28 17.69 -0.27
CA TRP A 362 26.97 18.47 -1.29
C TRP A 362 27.88 17.60 -2.16
N GLU A 363 28.55 16.60 -1.60
CA GLU A 363 29.35 15.64 -2.37
C GLU A 363 28.49 14.86 -3.38
N LYS A 364 27.25 14.50 -3.03
CA LYS A 364 26.30 13.79 -3.92
C LYS A 364 25.89 14.62 -5.14
N TYR A 365 25.96 15.95 -5.03
CA TYR A 365 25.59 16.90 -6.08
C TYR A 365 26.77 17.29 -6.99
N ALA A 366 27.97 16.73 -6.78
CA ALA A 366 29.12 16.99 -7.65
C ALA A 366 28.83 16.73 -9.14
N PRO A 367 28.17 15.62 -9.55
CA PRO A 367 27.87 15.37 -10.97
C PRO A 367 27.01 16.47 -11.61
N LEU A 368 26.03 17.02 -10.87
CA LEU A 368 25.21 18.13 -11.37
C LEU A 368 26.03 19.41 -11.49
N ARG A 369 26.88 19.74 -10.51
CA ARG A 369 27.74 20.93 -10.60
C ARG A 369 28.70 20.85 -11.79
N ASP A 370 29.30 19.68 -12.01
CA ASP A 370 30.21 19.45 -13.14
C ASP A 370 29.47 19.56 -14.48
N TYR A 371 28.26 19.00 -14.58
CA TYR A 371 27.40 19.16 -15.75
C TYR A 371 27.07 20.65 -16.00
N LEU A 372 26.63 21.39 -14.98
CA LEU A 372 26.28 22.81 -15.09
C LEU A 372 27.47 23.69 -15.47
N ALA A 373 28.68 23.34 -15.04
CA ALA A 373 29.90 24.07 -15.42
C ALA A 373 30.24 23.93 -16.92
N GLY A 374 29.82 22.82 -17.55
CA GLY A 374 30.02 22.56 -18.97
C GLY A 374 28.82 22.86 -19.87
N ALA A 375 27.64 23.12 -19.29
CA ALA A 375 26.40 23.31 -20.03
C ALA A 375 26.31 24.72 -20.65
N GLU A 376 25.94 24.79 -21.93
CA GLU A 376 25.74 26.08 -22.63
C GLU A 376 24.35 26.70 -22.36
N GLU A 377 23.33 25.86 -22.12
CA GLU A 377 21.92 26.28 -22.06
C GLU A 377 21.33 26.32 -20.64
N LEU A 378 22.08 25.87 -19.63
CA LEU A 378 21.62 25.81 -18.24
C LEU A 378 22.74 26.16 -17.27
N SER A 379 22.56 27.24 -16.52
CA SER A 379 23.46 27.70 -15.46
C SER A 379 22.88 27.44 -14.08
N ALA A 380 23.74 27.40 -13.05
CA ALA A 380 23.33 27.22 -11.66
C ALA A 380 22.31 28.28 -11.19
N ASP A 381 22.36 29.52 -11.71
CA ASP A 381 21.42 30.58 -11.35
C ASP A 381 20.00 30.33 -11.88
N GLN A 382 19.86 29.57 -12.97
CA GLN A 382 18.56 29.23 -13.56
C GLN A 382 17.88 28.05 -12.86
N VAL A 383 18.60 27.30 -12.02
CA VAL A 383 18.04 26.17 -11.27
C VAL A 383 17.13 26.68 -10.16
N LEU A 384 15.86 26.27 -10.19
CA LEU A 384 14.91 26.46 -9.09
C LEU A 384 14.97 25.29 -8.11
N ASN A 385 14.89 24.06 -8.63
CA ASN A 385 14.99 22.83 -7.84
C ASN A 385 15.73 21.76 -8.64
N ALA A 386 16.30 20.75 -7.97
CA ALA A 386 16.91 19.62 -8.65
C ALA A 386 16.93 18.36 -7.78
N THR A 387 16.76 17.20 -8.40
CA THR A 387 17.23 15.93 -7.84
C THR A 387 18.40 15.41 -8.63
N VAL A 388 19.38 14.83 -7.94
CA VAL A 388 20.41 13.96 -8.51
C VAL A 388 20.18 12.57 -7.94
N PHE A 389 20.05 11.57 -8.81
CA PHE A 389 19.83 10.19 -8.36
C PHE A 389 20.54 9.18 -9.25
N THR A 390 21.03 8.09 -8.65
CA THR A 390 21.71 7.00 -9.33
C THR A 390 20.84 5.75 -9.36
N THR A 391 20.71 5.15 -10.53
CA THR A 391 19.90 3.94 -10.72
C THR A 391 20.57 2.68 -10.16
N GLN A 392 19.76 1.70 -9.75
CA GLN A 392 20.22 0.42 -9.21
C GLN A 392 21.11 -0.32 -10.23
N PRO A 393 22.22 -0.94 -9.79
CA PRO A 393 23.04 -1.76 -10.67
C PRO A 393 22.32 -3.02 -11.14
N ALA A 394 22.51 -3.37 -12.41
CA ALA A 394 21.99 -4.61 -13.00
C ALA A 394 22.87 -5.85 -12.70
N THR A 395 23.99 -5.65 -11.99
CA THR A 395 24.99 -6.69 -11.66
C THR A 395 24.38 -7.96 -11.08
N PRO A 396 23.42 -7.92 -10.12
CA PRO A 396 22.85 -9.14 -9.55
C PRO A 396 22.25 -10.08 -10.61
N MET A 397 21.43 -9.56 -11.53
CA MET A 397 20.80 -10.38 -12.57
C MET A 397 21.81 -10.88 -13.62
N ALA A 398 22.78 -10.04 -13.98
CA ALA A 398 23.85 -10.45 -14.89
C ALA A 398 24.67 -11.62 -14.32
N ARG A 399 25.01 -11.56 -13.03
CA ARG A 399 25.77 -12.62 -12.32
C ARG A 399 24.97 -13.91 -12.16
N LEU A 400 23.68 -13.83 -11.87
CA LEU A 400 22.80 -15.01 -11.86
C LEU A 400 22.76 -15.70 -13.22
N ARG A 401 22.58 -14.92 -14.29
CA ARG A 401 22.61 -15.45 -15.65
C ARG A 401 23.96 -16.11 -15.97
N GLU A 402 25.08 -15.47 -15.62
CA GLU A 402 26.43 -16.05 -15.78
C GLU A 402 26.57 -17.37 -15.02
N ALA A 403 26.13 -17.42 -13.75
CA ALA A 403 26.19 -18.62 -12.93
C ALA A 403 25.36 -19.78 -13.51
N VAL A 404 24.15 -19.49 -14.02
CA VAL A 404 23.31 -20.50 -14.68
C VAL A 404 23.93 -21.01 -15.97
N HIS A 405 24.52 -20.14 -16.81
CA HIS A 405 25.17 -20.57 -18.05
C HIS A 405 26.48 -21.34 -17.81
N ALA A 406 27.18 -21.06 -16.71
CA ALA A 406 28.40 -21.76 -16.35
C ALA A 406 28.14 -23.12 -15.66
N ALA A 407 26.94 -23.32 -15.11
CA ALA A 407 26.55 -24.58 -14.49
C ALA A 407 26.41 -25.71 -15.51
N GLU A 408 26.56 -26.95 -15.05
CA GLU A 408 26.24 -28.12 -15.87
C GLU A 408 24.75 -28.11 -16.25
N LEU A 409 24.45 -28.41 -17.51
CA LEU A 409 23.07 -28.50 -17.97
C LEU A 409 22.33 -29.57 -17.14
N PRO A 410 21.17 -29.24 -16.57
CA PRO A 410 20.44 -30.18 -15.76
C PRO A 410 19.97 -31.38 -16.60
N ALA A 411 20.20 -32.58 -16.09
CA ALA A 411 19.75 -33.80 -16.74
C ALA A 411 18.24 -33.97 -16.52
N ALA A 412 17.51 -34.23 -17.59
CA ALA A 412 16.12 -34.61 -17.48
C ALA A 412 16.00 -36.05 -16.97
N SER A 413 15.07 -36.29 -16.06
CA SER A 413 14.79 -37.59 -15.44
C SER A 413 13.31 -37.93 -15.55
N GLU A 414 12.97 -39.19 -15.29
CA GLU A 414 11.57 -39.70 -15.26
C GLU A 414 10.76 -39.42 -16.53
N LEU A 415 11.42 -39.33 -17.69
CA LEU A 415 10.79 -39.02 -18.98
C LEU A 415 9.70 -40.04 -19.33
N THR A 416 8.48 -39.54 -19.49
CA THR A 416 7.28 -40.31 -19.79
C THR A 416 6.55 -39.68 -20.96
N ALA A 417 6.42 -40.42 -22.07
CA ALA A 417 5.56 -40.02 -23.17
C ALA A 417 4.10 -40.25 -22.79
N CYS A 418 3.30 -39.19 -22.80
CA CYS A 418 1.90 -39.23 -22.42
C CYS A 418 1.05 -39.98 -23.45
N GLY A 419 -0.04 -40.60 -22.97
CA GLY A 419 -1.01 -41.34 -23.76
C GLY A 419 -2.03 -42.06 -22.89
N ALA A 420 -2.93 -42.81 -23.52
CA ALA A 420 -4.05 -43.47 -22.85
C ALA A 420 -3.59 -44.36 -21.69
N GLY A 421 -4.03 -44.02 -20.47
CA GLY A 421 -3.73 -44.78 -19.26
C GLY A 421 -2.29 -44.66 -18.76
N VAL A 422 -1.51 -43.72 -19.28
CA VAL A 422 -0.17 -43.39 -18.77
C VAL A 422 -0.30 -42.37 -17.63
N THR A 423 0.37 -42.63 -16.51
CA THR A 423 0.46 -41.69 -15.39
C THR A 423 1.72 -40.85 -15.51
N SER A 424 1.54 -39.53 -15.42
CA SER A 424 2.62 -38.55 -15.42
C SER A 424 3.49 -38.70 -14.16
N PRO A 425 4.83 -38.59 -14.24
CA PRO A 425 5.69 -38.50 -13.05
C PRO A 425 5.40 -37.23 -12.22
N CYS A 426 4.71 -36.27 -12.82
CA CYS A 426 4.39 -34.96 -12.28
C CYS A 426 2.92 -34.83 -11.86
N ASP A 427 2.17 -35.93 -11.87
CA ASP A 427 0.77 -35.96 -11.47
C ASP A 427 0.60 -35.56 -9.99
N ASP A 428 -0.12 -34.46 -9.75
CA ASP A 428 -0.49 -33.97 -8.42
C ASP A 428 -1.99 -34.18 -8.12
N GLY A 429 -2.68 -34.97 -8.95
CA GLY A 429 -4.12 -35.20 -8.88
C GLY A 429 -4.95 -34.15 -9.61
N THR A 430 -4.33 -33.18 -10.29
CA THR A 430 -5.02 -32.19 -11.12
C THR A 430 -4.98 -32.57 -12.61
N PRO A 431 -6.03 -32.25 -13.39
CA PRO A 431 -6.03 -32.48 -14.85
C PRO A 431 -4.90 -31.74 -15.59
N GLN A 432 -4.38 -30.65 -15.04
CA GLN A 432 -3.33 -29.83 -15.66
C GLN A 432 -1.95 -30.51 -15.66
N ARG A 433 -1.72 -31.47 -14.75
CA ARG A 433 -0.44 -32.19 -14.64
C ARG A 433 -0.54 -33.67 -14.99
N SER A 434 -1.72 -34.12 -15.42
CA SER A 434 -1.97 -35.49 -15.89
C SER A 434 -1.66 -35.63 -17.38
N CYS A 435 -1.60 -36.86 -17.88
CA CYS A 435 -1.48 -37.13 -19.33
C CYS A 435 -2.85 -37.16 -20.04
N GLU A 436 -3.90 -36.63 -19.43
CA GLU A 436 -5.24 -36.67 -20.01
C GLU A 436 -5.34 -35.78 -21.26
N GLY A 437 -5.86 -36.32 -22.36
CA GLY A 437 -6.05 -35.57 -23.60
C GLY A 437 -4.85 -35.56 -24.56
N ALA A 438 -3.74 -36.22 -24.20
CA ALA A 438 -2.56 -36.38 -25.05
C ALA A 438 -2.81 -37.26 -26.29
N ASP A 439 -3.77 -38.20 -26.23
CA ASP A 439 -4.06 -39.09 -27.34
C ASP A 439 -4.70 -38.38 -28.54
N GLY A 440 -4.23 -38.72 -29.75
CA GLY A 440 -4.77 -38.19 -31.00
C GLY A 440 -4.38 -36.73 -31.29
N GLN A 441 -3.48 -36.15 -30.50
CA GLN A 441 -2.86 -34.86 -30.76
C GLN A 441 -1.80 -35.00 -31.87
N PRO A 442 -1.56 -33.95 -32.68
CA PRO A 442 -0.53 -33.96 -33.73
C PRO A 442 0.90 -33.77 -33.19
N TYR A 443 1.12 -34.11 -31.91
CA TYR A 443 2.39 -34.01 -31.20
C TYR A 443 2.49 -35.10 -30.14
N THR A 444 3.72 -35.50 -29.82
CA THR A 444 4.01 -36.31 -28.63
C THR A 444 4.25 -35.38 -27.45
N GLU A 445 3.45 -35.51 -26.40
CA GLU A 445 3.67 -34.85 -25.12
C GLU A 445 4.55 -35.71 -24.22
N ILE A 446 5.58 -35.12 -23.63
CA ILE A 446 6.56 -35.78 -22.76
C ILE A 446 6.58 -35.03 -21.44
N HIS A 447 6.28 -35.74 -20.35
CA HIS A 447 6.42 -35.23 -19.00
C HIS A 447 7.70 -35.76 -18.37
N GLY A 448 8.34 -34.96 -17.54
CA GLY A 448 9.55 -35.36 -16.84
C GLY A 448 9.92 -34.40 -15.73
N ARG A 449 11.06 -34.68 -15.11
CA ARG A 449 11.65 -33.85 -14.06
C ARG A 449 12.98 -33.28 -14.49
N LEU A 450 13.30 -32.11 -13.97
CA LEU A 450 14.55 -31.41 -14.19
C LEU A 450 15.07 -30.88 -12.85
N SER A 451 16.32 -31.16 -12.52
CA SER A 451 16.96 -30.60 -11.32
C SER A 451 17.35 -29.15 -11.56
N LEU A 452 16.70 -28.17 -10.94
CA LEU A 452 17.06 -26.75 -11.06
C LEU A 452 17.72 -26.21 -9.78
N PRO A 453 18.71 -25.31 -9.91
CA PRO A 453 19.32 -24.66 -8.75
C PRO A 453 18.37 -23.61 -8.15
N ILE A 454 18.33 -23.55 -6.82
CA ILE A 454 17.67 -22.50 -6.06
C ILE A 454 18.74 -21.63 -5.39
N PHE A 455 18.69 -20.33 -5.67
CA PHE A 455 19.62 -19.33 -5.11
C PHE A 455 19.10 -18.68 -3.82
N GLN A 456 17.79 -18.76 -3.57
CA GLN A 456 17.16 -18.24 -2.35
C GLN A 456 17.52 -19.10 -1.14
N GLY A 457 18.10 -18.46 -0.13
CA GLY A 457 18.39 -19.09 1.15
C GLY A 457 17.13 -19.15 2.04
N GLY A 458 17.12 -20.07 3.00
CA GLY A 458 16.02 -20.20 3.96
C GLY A 458 14.98 -21.27 3.59
N ARG A 459 13.75 -21.12 4.09
CA ARG A 459 12.68 -22.10 4.04
C ARG A 459 11.52 -21.62 3.13
N PRO A 460 11.26 -22.27 1.99
CA PRO A 460 10.07 -21.97 1.19
C PRO A 460 8.80 -22.25 2.01
N PRO A 461 7.70 -21.48 1.83
CA PRO A 461 7.48 -20.46 0.79
C PRO A 461 7.95 -19.04 1.18
N TYR A 462 8.84 -18.89 2.18
CA TYR A 462 9.35 -17.59 2.66
C TYR A 462 8.23 -16.68 3.19
N ALA A 463 7.29 -17.26 3.94
CA ALA A 463 6.09 -16.56 4.41
C ALA A 463 6.41 -15.48 5.46
N THR A 464 7.47 -15.68 6.24
CA THR A 464 7.90 -14.78 7.31
C THR A 464 9.35 -14.32 7.10
N PRO A 465 9.78 -13.16 7.64
CA PRO A 465 11.19 -12.74 7.56
C PRO A 465 12.15 -13.81 8.10
N GLU A 466 11.76 -14.54 9.14
CA GLU A 466 12.54 -15.61 9.76
C GLU A 466 12.73 -16.82 8.84
N ASP A 467 11.88 -16.96 7.81
CA ASP A 467 12.04 -17.99 6.78
C ASP A 467 13.14 -17.65 5.77
N GLY A 468 13.67 -16.43 5.76
CA GLY A 468 14.69 -16.00 4.79
C GLY A 468 14.10 -15.62 3.42
N GLY A 469 14.78 -16.00 2.34
CA GLY A 469 14.38 -15.69 0.95
C GLY A 469 15.38 -14.82 0.20
N ALA A 470 16.36 -14.24 0.91
CA ALA A 470 17.45 -13.48 0.32
C ALA A 470 18.44 -14.36 -0.47
N PHE A 471 19.19 -13.73 -1.37
CA PHE A 471 20.25 -14.38 -2.14
C PHE A 471 21.57 -14.19 -1.39
N GLU A 472 22.32 -15.27 -1.21
CA GLU A 472 23.66 -15.19 -0.63
C GLU A 472 24.70 -14.98 -1.75
N TRP A 473 25.55 -13.97 -1.57
CA TRP A 473 26.62 -13.63 -2.50
C TRP A 473 27.97 -13.97 -1.90
N VAL A 474 28.79 -14.74 -2.62
CA VAL A 474 30.17 -15.09 -2.24
C VAL A 474 31.09 -14.59 -3.34
N ASP A 475 31.99 -13.66 -3.02
CA ASP A 475 32.90 -13.02 -3.97
C ASP A 475 32.20 -12.45 -5.22
N GLY A 476 30.99 -11.90 -5.03
CA GLY A 476 30.16 -11.32 -6.10
C GLY A 476 29.47 -12.34 -7.00
N GLN A 477 29.52 -13.63 -6.67
CA GLN A 477 28.78 -14.70 -7.34
C GLN A 477 27.62 -15.21 -6.48
N PRO A 478 26.47 -15.54 -7.07
CA PRO A 478 25.34 -16.06 -6.31
C PRO A 478 25.63 -17.49 -5.89
N ARG A 479 25.43 -17.78 -4.61
CA ARG A 479 25.61 -19.12 -4.06
C ARG A 479 24.34 -19.95 -4.31
N VAL A 480 24.50 -21.13 -4.91
CA VAL A 480 23.42 -22.13 -4.97
C VAL A 480 23.17 -22.67 -3.56
N GLN A 481 21.94 -22.56 -3.09
CA GLN A 481 21.53 -22.96 -1.74
C GLN A 481 21.09 -24.42 -1.69
N ARG A 482 20.34 -24.84 -2.73
CA ARG A 482 19.88 -26.22 -2.93
C ARG A 482 19.53 -26.45 -4.40
N THR A 483 19.18 -27.69 -4.73
CA THR A 483 18.57 -28.06 -6.00
C THR A 483 17.18 -28.61 -5.75
N GLU A 484 16.25 -28.36 -6.68
CA GLU A 484 14.88 -28.87 -6.63
C GLU A 484 14.53 -29.58 -7.93
N GLU A 485 13.86 -30.73 -7.81
CA GLU A 485 13.29 -31.46 -8.95
C GLU A 485 12.00 -30.76 -9.38
N VAL A 486 12.06 -30.00 -10.47
CA VAL A 486 10.90 -29.35 -11.04
C VAL A 486 10.29 -30.19 -12.16
N CYS A 487 8.98 -30.11 -12.29
CA CYS A 487 8.25 -30.75 -13.37
C CYS A 487 8.29 -29.91 -14.64
N PHE A 488 8.49 -30.57 -15.78
CA PHE A 488 8.35 -29.95 -17.09
C PHE A 488 7.47 -30.82 -18.00
N ALA A 489 6.84 -30.16 -18.97
CA ALA A 489 6.18 -30.79 -20.10
C ALA A 489 6.84 -30.29 -21.39
N LEU A 490 7.07 -31.20 -22.34
CA LEU A 490 7.63 -30.93 -23.65
C LEU A 490 6.71 -31.53 -24.70
N THR A 491 6.24 -30.71 -25.63
CA THR A 491 5.49 -31.18 -26.80
C THR A 491 6.40 -31.20 -28.03
N VAL A 492 6.47 -32.35 -28.69
CA VAL A 492 7.28 -32.56 -29.90
C VAL A 492 6.33 -32.82 -31.07
N PRO A 493 6.29 -31.96 -32.11
CA PRO A 493 5.41 -32.17 -33.25
C PRO A 493 5.68 -33.51 -33.95
N GLU A 494 4.61 -34.13 -34.45
CA GLU A 494 4.74 -35.32 -35.29
C GLU A 494 5.33 -34.97 -36.68
N GLY A 495 6.09 -35.91 -37.25
CA GLY A 495 6.65 -35.79 -38.60
C GLY A 495 8.16 -35.56 -38.65
N SER A 496 8.65 -35.19 -39.84
CA SER A 496 10.08 -34.98 -40.08
C SER A 496 10.50 -33.59 -39.61
N ALA A 497 11.39 -33.54 -38.63
CA ALA A 497 12.01 -32.29 -38.20
C ALA A 497 12.76 -31.60 -39.37
N PRO A 498 12.80 -30.25 -39.40
CA PRO A 498 13.71 -29.52 -40.27
C PRO A 498 15.17 -29.94 -40.08
N ALA A 499 16.04 -29.65 -41.05
CA ALA A 499 17.46 -29.98 -40.96
C ALA A 499 18.15 -29.37 -39.72
N GLU A 500 17.72 -28.19 -39.30
CA GLU A 500 18.21 -27.46 -38.12
C GLU A 500 17.44 -27.83 -36.82
N GLY A 501 16.52 -28.80 -36.87
CA GLY A 501 15.65 -29.18 -35.76
C GLY A 501 14.35 -28.39 -35.67
N TRP A 502 13.49 -28.75 -34.70
CA TRP A 502 12.28 -28.00 -34.40
C TRP A 502 12.62 -26.68 -33.69
N PRO A 503 11.95 -25.56 -34.01
CA PRO A 503 12.05 -24.34 -33.20
C PRO A 503 11.60 -24.60 -31.77
N LEU A 504 12.36 -24.10 -30.79
CA LEU A 504 11.99 -24.18 -29.38
C LEU A 504 11.13 -22.96 -28.99
N LEU A 505 9.98 -23.22 -28.39
CA LEU A 505 9.17 -22.23 -27.70
C LEU A 505 9.13 -22.61 -26.22
N VAL A 506 9.45 -21.65 -25.34
CA VAL A 506 9.24 -21.78 -23.90
C VAL A 506 8.01 -20.92 -23.58
N ALA A 507 6.99 -21.54 -23.00
CA ALA A 507 5.69 -20.93 -22.73
C ALA A 507 5.42 -20.83 -21.23
#